data_AF-A0A2T6AH82-F1
#
_entry.id   AF-A0A2T6AH82-F1
#
_cell.length_a   1.000
_cell.length_b   1.000
_cell.length_c   1.000
_cell.angle_alpha   90.00
_cell.angle_beta   90.00
_cell.angle_gamma   90.00
#
_symmetry.space_group_name_H-M   'P 1'
#
loop_
_entity.id
_entity.type
_entity.pdbx_description
1 polymer ?
#
loop_
_entity_poly.entity_id
_entity_poly.type
_entity_poly.pdbx_seq_one_letter_code
_entity_poly.pdbx_strand_id
1 'polypeptide(L)'
;MSKRAFKKYIKSLDKEDLEDQIMDLYTRFEDVKVFYNFVFNPNEEKLVREAKFKISKEYFPPNNRRPKTRRSVAHKLIKHFLKLEMEPHSLADVMLYNIEVAQTWSRDKENIPEGFQKSMLKSYEQAVNFVIEKGISGEFITRIHEIGNEAEKQNWGNSYLFEQLKDRFL
;
A
#
# COMPACT_ATOMS: atom_id res chain seq x y z
N MET A 1 9.26 -7.52 -30.13
CA MET A 1 9.57 -6.16 -30.62
C MET A 1 10.23 -5.37 -29.48
N SER A 2 11.30 -4.59 -29.71
CA SER A 2 11.95 -3.78 -28.66
C SER A 2 11.21 -2.46 -28.38
N LYS A 3 11.46 -1.78 -27.25
CA LYS A 3 10.87 -0.46 -26.93
C LYS A 3 11.13 0.58 -28.05
N ARG A 4 12.33 0.54 -28.65
CA ARG A 4 12.68 1.42 -29.77
C ARG A 4 11.87 1.10 -31.03
N ALA A 5 11.71 -0.18 -31.36
CA ALA A 5 10.91 -0.61 -32.51
C ALA A 5 9.42 -0.30 -32.31
N PHE A 6 8.88 -0.51 -31.10
CA PHE A 6 7.51 -0.15 -30.76
C PHE A 6 7.27 1.36 -30.87
N LYS A 7 8.19 2.18 -30.38
CA LYS A 7 8.11 3.64 -30.55
C LYS A 7 8.10 4.06 -32.02
N LYS A 8 8.86 3.37 -32.89
CA LYS A 8 8.85 3.63 -34.34
C LYS A 8 7.51 3.24 -34.96
N TYR A 9 6.96 2.10 -34.57
CA TYR A 9 5.63 1.64 -35.00
C TYR A 9 4.52 2.60 -34.62
N ILE A 10 4.44 3.02 -33.35
CA ILE A 10 3.43 4.00 -32.91
C ILE A 10 3.53 5.32 -33.69
N LYS A 11 4.75 5.78 -33.98
CA LYS A 11 4.98 7.00 -34.77
C LYS A 11 4.56 6.89 -36.23
N SER A 12 4.40 5.69 -36.77
CA SER A 12 3.96 5.50 -38.15
C SER A 12 2.44 5.38 -38.30
N LEU A 13 1.69 5.26 -37.20
CA LEU A 13 0.23 5.20 -37.22
C LEU A 13 -0.35 6.59 -37.43
N ASP A 14 -1.49 6.65 -38.11
CA ASP A 14 -2.32 7.85 -38.10
C ASP A 14 -3.17 7.91 -36.82
N LYS A 15 -4.03 8.93 -36.74
CA LYS A 15 -4.86 9.16 -35.56
C LYS A 15 -5.91 8.07 -35.37
N GLU A 16 -6.55 7.61 -36.44
CA GLU A 16 -7.64 6.63 -36.38
C GLU A 16 -7.09 5.26 -35.94
N ASP A 17 -5.99 4.83 -36.54
CA ASP A 17 -5.30 3.59 -36.17
C ASP A 17 -4.82 3.60 -34.70
N LEU A 18 -4.40 4.78 -34.21
CA LEU A 18 -3.96 4.92 -32.82
C LEU A 18 -5.15 4.86 -31.85
N GLU A 19 -6.27 5.49 -32.19
CA GLU A 19 -7.51 5.44 -31.40
C GLU A 19 -8.02 3.99 -31.30
N ASP A 20 -8.08 3.27 -32.42
CA ASP A 20 -8.49 1.86 -32.46
C ASP A 20 -7.56 0.97 -31.63
N GLN A 21 -6.25 1.20 -31.69
CA GLN A 21 -5.30 0.46 -30.84
C GLN A 21 -5.51 0.73 -29.35
N ILE A 22 -5.71 1.99 -28.96
CA ILE A 22 -5.96 2.33 -27.54
C ILE A 22 -7.28 1.69 -27.08
N MET A 23 -8.31 1.69 -27.92
CA MET A 23 -9.59 1.06 -27.62
C MET A 23 -9.50 -0.47 -27.53
N ASP A 24 -8.72 -1.13 -28.38
CA ASP A 24 -8.44 -2.57 -28.24
C ASP A 24 -7.70 -2.84 -26.92
N LEU A 25 -6.68 -2.04 -26.57
CA LEU A 25 -5.99 -2.17 -25.29
C LEU A 25 -6.93 -2.02 -24.09
N TYR A 26 -7.80 -1.00 -24.11
CA TYR A 26 -8.79 -0.75 -23.06
C TYR A 26 -9.83 -1.87 -22.94
N THR A 27 -10.24 -2.45 -24.06
CA THR A 27 -11.26 -3.51 -24.09
C THR A 27 -10.68 -4.87 -23.71
N ARG A 28 -9.45 -5.15 -24.13
CA ARG A 28 -8.79 -6.45 -23.97
C ARG A 28 -8.12 -6.63 -22.61
N PHE A 29 -7.56 -5.56 -22.03
CA PHE A 29 -6.76 -5.65 -20.80
C PHE A 29 -7.41 -4.92 -19.63
N GLU A 30 -7.82 -5.68 -18.62
CA GLU A 30 -8.46 -5.13 -17.41
C GLU A 30 -7.55 -4.11 -16.69
N ASP A 31 -6.24 -4.34 -16.61
CA ASP A 31 -5.31 -3.38 -15.99
C ASP A 31 -5.29 -2.01 -16.70
N VAL A 32 -5.44 -1.99 -18.04
CA VAL A 32 -5.51 -0.74 -18.83
C VAL A 32 -6.83 -0.03 -18.55
N LYS A 33 -7.92 -0.79 -18.50
CA LYS A 33 -9.25 -0.27 -18.14
C LYS A 33 -9.27 0.32 -16.74
N VAL A 34 -8.72 -0.37 -15.76
CA VAL A 34 -8.63 0.10 -14.37
C VAL A 34 -7.77 1.35 -14.28
N PHE A 35 -6.64 1.41 -14.98
CA PHE A 35 -5.80 2.60 -15.04
C PHE A 35 -6.57 3.82 -15.56
N TYR A 36 -7.21 3.71 -16.73
CA TYR A 36 -7.96 4.85 -17.29
C TYR A 36 -9.15 5.24 -16.41
N ASN A 37 -9.90 4.26 -15.88
CA ASN A 37 -11.00 4.55 -14.95
C ASN A 37 -10.51 5.28 -13.71
N PHE A 38 -9.34 4.90 -13.18
CA PHE A 38 -8.74 5.59 -12.05
C PHE A 38 -8.29 7.01 -12.42
N VAL A 39 -7.59 7.20 -13.54
CA VAL A 39 -7.11 8.54 -13.96
C VAL A 39 -8.27 9.52 -14.17
N PHE A 40 -9.39 9.07 -14.74
CA PHE A 40 -10.54 9.95 -15.03
C PHE A 40 -11.57 10.03 -13.90
N ASN A 41 -11.65 9.01 -13.03
CA ASN A 41 -12.59 8.97 -11.91
C ASN A 41 -11.99 8.19 -10.72
N PRO A 42 -10.99 8.76 -10.04
CA PRO A 42 -10.14 8.00 -9.11
C PRO A 42 -10.89 7.53 -7.86
N ASN A 43 -11.88 8.32 -7.39
CA ASN A 43 -12.66 8.06 -6.17
C ASN A 43 -11.82 7.45 -5.04
N GLU A 44 -10.66 8.07 -4.78
CA GLU A 44 -9.64 7.50 -3.90
C GLU A 44 -10.14 7.29 -2.48
N GLU A 45 -10.98 8.19 -1.98
CA GLU A 45 -11.60 8.08 -0.65
C GLU A 45 -12.38 6.76 -0.51
N LYS A 46 -13.13 6.36 -1.55
CA LYS A 46 -13.82 5.06 -1.55
C LYS A 46 -12.81 3.91 -1.59
N LEU A 47 -11.77 3.99 -2.41
CA LEU A 47 -10.74 2.95 -2.51
C LEU A 47 -9.98 2.75 -1.20
N VAL A 48 -9.62 3.85 -0.52
CA VAL A 48 -8.99 3.84 0.81
C VAL A 48 -9.92 3.17 1.83
N ARG A 49 -11.19 3.58 1.90
CA ARG A 49 -12.17 2.97 2.80
C ARG A 49 -12.33 1.47 2.56
N GLU A 50 -12.47 1.05 1.30
CA GLU A 50 -12.57 -0.36 0.95
C GLU A 50 -11.29 -1.15 1.27
N ALA A 51 -10.12 -0.55 1.04
CA ALA A 51 -8.83 -1.17 1.37
C ALA A 51 -8.70 -1.36 2.87
N LYS A 52 -8.93 -0.32 3.67
CA LYS A 52 -8.90 -0.38 5.14
C LYS A 52 -9.87 -1.42 5.69
N PHE A 53 -11.07 -1.53 5.10
CA PHE A 53 -12.04 -2.54 5.47
C PHE A 53 -11.60 -3.97 5.11
N LYS A 54 -11.01 -4.17 3.93
CA LYS A 54 -10.46 -5.48 3.52
C LYS A 54 -9.31 -5.91 4.44
N ILE A 55 -8.42 -4.97 4.78
CA ILE A 55 -7.28 -5.21 5.68
C ILE A 55 -7.79 -5.51 7.09
N SER A 56 -8.71 -4.73 7.64
CA SER A 56 -9.20 -4.95 9.01
C SER A 56 -9.84 -6.32 9.18
N LYS A 57 -10.57 -6.80 8.17
CA LYS A 57 -11.17 -8.14 8.19
C LYS A 57 -10.17 -9.30 8.30
N GLU A 58 -8.89 -9.08 7.97
CA GLU A 58 -7.87 -10.11 8.18
C GLU A 58 -7.56 -10.32 9.67
N TYR A 59 -7.69 -9.26 10.47
CA TYR A 59 -7.36 -9.22 11.89
C TYR A 59 -8.61 -9.28 12.78
N PHE A 60 -9.72 -8.69 12.33
CA PHE A 60 -10.99 -8.57 13.02
C PHE A 60 -12.14 -8.95 12.07
N PRO A 61 -12.28 -10.22 11.70
CA PRO A 61 -13.33 -10.66 10.80
C PRO A 61 -14.72 -10.57 11.47
N PRO A 62 -15.80 -10.33 10.69
CA PRO A 62 -17.15 -10.32 11.24
C PRO A 62 -17.61 -11.73 11.67
N ASN A 63 -18.62 -11.76 12.54
CA ASN A 63 -19.36 -12.95 12.96
C ASN A 63 -18.50 -14.02 13.66
N ASN A 64 -17.65 -13.60 14.62
CA ASN A 64 -16.83 -14.49 15.46
C ASN A 64 -15.92 -15.47 14.69
N ARG A 65 -15.62 -15.17 13.42
CA ARG A 65 -14.67 -15.99 12.65
C ARG A 65 -13.26 -15.82 13.20
N ARG A 66 -12.43 -16.84 13.03
CA ARG A 66 -11.02 -16.74 13.41
C ARG A 66 -10.27 -15.78 12.47
N PRO A 67 -9.47 -14.84 12.99
CA PRO A 67 -8.60 -13.99 12.18
C PRO A 67 -7.66 -14.83 11.31
N LYS A 68 -7.54 -14.46 10.02
CA LYS A 68 -6.65 -15.15 9.09
C LYS A 68 -5.26 -14.51 9.04
N THR A 69 -5.14 -13.23 9.41
CA THR A 69 -3.88 -12.48 9.50
C THR A 69 -3.05 -12.53 8.21
N ARG A 70 -3.71 -12.53 7.04
CA ARG A 70 -3.01 -12.64 5.76
C ARG A 70 -2.44 -11.29 5.35
N ARG A 71 -1.16 -11.06 5.67
CA ARG A 71 -0.41 -9.85 5.26
C ARG A 71 -0.43 -9.60 3.75
N SER A 72 -0.55 -10.67 2.95
CA SER A 72 -0.58 -10.58 1.49
C SER A 72 -1.79 -9.80 0.95
N VAL A 73 -2.87 -9.65 1.71
CA VAL A 73 -4.03 -8.83 1.30
C VAL A 73 -3.63 -7.36 1.23
N ALA A 74 -3.04 -6.81 2.30
CA ALA A 74 -2.56 -5.44 2.33
C ALA A 74 -1.45 -5.21 1.29
N HIS A 75 -0.48 -6.12 1.18
CA HIS A 75 0.61 -5.99 0.21
C HIS A 75 0.11 -5.91 -1.24
N LYS A 76 -0.93 -6.68 -1.59
CA LYS A 76 -1.53 -6.63 -2.94
C LYS A 76 -2.23 -5.30 -3.20
N LEU A 77 -2.96 -4.77 -2.22
CA LEU A 77 -3.65 -3.48 -2.33
C LEU A 77 -2.64 -2.33 -2.47
N ILE A 78 -1.65 -2.25 -1.58
CA ILE A 78 -0.60 -1.22 -1.62
C ILE A 78 0.16 -1.28 -2.95
N LYS A 79 0.55 -2.47 -3.42
CA LYS A 79 1.21 -2.63 -4.73
C LYS A 79 0.32 -2.19 -5.89
N HIS A 80 -0.98 -2.42 -5.80
CA HIS A 80 -1.93 -1.98 -6.82
C HIS A 80 -2.06 -0.45 -6.85
N PHE A 81 -2.22 0.18 -5.68
CA PHE A 81 -2.30 1.64 -5.58
C PHE A 81 -1.01 2.35 -6.00
N LEU A 82 0.16 1.76 -5.72
CA LEU A 82 1.44 2.25 -6.26
C LEU A 82 1.47 2.23 -7.80
N LYS A 83 0.93 1.18 -8.42
CA LYS A 83 0.86 1.09 -9.89
C LYS A 83 -0.12 2.08 -10.51
N LEU A 84 -1.17 2.45 -9.78
CA LEU A 84 -2.15 3.44 -10.22
C LEU A 84 -1.69 4.88 -9.98
N GLU A 85 -0.53 5.07 -9.34
CA GLU A 85 -0.03 6.39 -8.95
C GLU A 85 -1.05 7.16 -8.09
N MET A 86 -1.69 6.44 -7.15
CA MET A 86 -2.60 7.02 -6.17
C MET A 86 -1.96 8.20 -5.42
N GLU A 87 -2.77 9.19 -5.06
CA GLU A 87 -2.31 10.36 -4.32
C GLU A 87 -1.49 9.93 -3.07
N PRO A 88 -0.31 10.55 -2.85
CA PRO A 88 0.59 10.15 -1.77
C PRO A 88 -0.02 10.08 -0.38
N HIS A 89 -0.85 11.04 0.06
CA HIS A 89 -1.45 11.00 1.39
C HIS A 89 -2.47 9.85 1.51
N SER A 90 -3.32 9.63 0.51
CA SER A 90 -4.25 8.50 0.44
C SER A 90 -3.51 7.15 0.58
N LEU A 91 -2.40 6.98 -0.14
CA LEU A 91 -1.62 5.75 -0.10
C LEU A 91 -0.87 5.58 1.23
N ALA A 92 -0.22 6.64 1.73
CA ALA A 92 0.46 6.63 3.01
C ALA A 92 -0.50 6.26 4.15
N ASP A 93 -1.72 6.78 4.12
CA ASP A 93 -2.77 6.45 5.09
C ASP A 93 -3.10 4.95 5.11
N VAL A 94 -3.21 4.31 3.94
CA VAL A 94 -3.42 2.85 3.84
C VAL A 94 -2.19 2.06 4.33
N MET A 95 -0.98 2.52 4.00
CA MET A 95 0.27 1.87 4.40
C MET A 95 0.46 1.85 5.91
N LEU A 96 0.22 2.99 6.57
CA LEU A 96 0.31 3.11 8.03
C LEU A 96 -0.82 2.36 8.73
N TYR A 97 -2.05 2.48 8.23
CA TYR A 97 -3.21 1.76 8.77
C TYR A 97 -3.01 0.23 8.78
N ASN A 98 -2.37 -0.32 7.73
CA ASN A 98 -2.03 -1.74 7.69
C ASN A 98 -1.19 -2.19 8.89
N ILE A 99 -0.29 -1.34 9.38
CA ILE A 99 0.58 -1.64 10.52
C ILE A 99 -0.18 -1.45 11.82
N GLU A 100 -0.91 -0.34 11.95
CA GLU A 100 -1.68 0.01 13.15
C GLU A 100 -2.75 -1.04 13.49
N VAL A 101 -3.48 -1.54 12.49
CA VAL A 101 -4.50 -2.57 12.72
C VAL A 101 -3.88 -3.91 13.09
N ALA A 102 -2.69 -4.21 12.54
CA ALA A 102 -1.92 -5.39 12.90
C ALA A 102 -1.40 -5.30 14.33
N GLN A 103 -0.90 -4.13 14.74
CA GLN A 103 -0.48 -3.84 16.11
C GLN A 103 -1.64 -3.90 17.10
N THR A 104 -2.80 -3.36 16.72
CA THR A 104 -4.01 -3.45 17.55
C THR A 104 -4.38 -4.91 17.81
N TRP A 105 -4.30 -5.77 16.80
CA TRP A 105 -4.57 -7.21 16.96
C TRP A 105 -3.52 -7.95 17.79
N SER A 106 -2.27 -7.51 17.73
CA SER A 106 -1.17 -8.17 18.45
C SER A 106 -1.07 -7.78 19.93
N ARG A 107 -1.70 -6.69 20.37
CA ARG A 107 -1.74 -6.27 21.79
C ARG A 107 -2.22 -7.38 22.72
N ASP A 108 -3.22 -8.15 22.30
CA ASP A 108 -3.83 -9.22 23.12
C ASP A 108 -3.17 -10.59 22.91
N LYS A 109 -1.88 -10.62 22.56
CA LYS A 109 -1.15 -11.86 22.27
C LYS A 109 0.15 -11.90 23.08
N GLU A 110 0.33 -12.99 23.81
CA GLU A 110 1.55 -13.22 24.59
C GLU A 110 2.76 -13.54 23.70
N ASN A 111 2.56 -14.19 22.55
CA ASN A 111 3.63 -14.66 21.68
C ASN A 111 3.37 -14.30 20.22
N ILE A 112 3.89 -13.15 19.79
CA ILE A 112 3.84 -12.73 18.38
C ILE A 112 4.94 -13.42 17.58
N PRO A 113 4.62 -14.19 16.53
CA PRO A 113 5.64 -14.89 15.74
C PRO A 113 6.64 -13.92 15.11
N GLU A 114 7.92 -14.29 15.10
CA GLU A 114 9.00 -13.47 14.52
C GLU A 114 8.73 -13.11 13.04
N GLY A 115 8.17 -14.05 12.26
CA GLY A 115 7.79 -13.81 10.87
C GLY A 115 6.70 -12.73 10.70
N PHE A 116 5.85 -12.54 11.71
CA PHE A 116 4.88 -11.44 11.74
C PHE A 116 5.60 -10.10 11.98
N GLN A 117 6.46 -10.05 13.01
CA GLN A 117 7.22 -8.85 13.37
C GLN A 117 8.10 -8.37 12.20
N LYS A 118 8.80 -9.29 11.52
CA LYS A 118 9.60 -9.00 10.31
C LYS A 118 8.75 -8.44 9.17
N SER A 119 7.55 -8.98 8.95
CA SER A 119 6.64 -8.48 7.91
C SER A 119 6.12 -7.08 8.22
N MET A 120 5.85 -6.78 9.50
CA MET A 120 5.41 -5.44 9.92
C MET A 120 6.54 -4.42 9.83
N LEU A 121 7.76 -4.78 10.22
CA LEU A 121 8.94 -3.93 10.06
C LEU A 121 9.17 -3.56 8.59
N LYS A 122 9.08 -4.53 7.68
CA LYS A 122 9.21 -4.27 6.25
C LYS A 122 8.12 -3.32 5.73
N SER A 123 6.90 -3.45 6.23
CA SER A 123 5.79 -2.55 5.86
C SER A 123 6.03 -1.14 6.40
N TYR A 124 6.56 -1.04 7.63
CA TYR A 124 6.90 0.23 8.27
C TYR A 124 8.05 0.94 7.55
N GLU A 125 9.13 0.23 7.24
CA GLU A 125 10.23 0.74 6.42
C GLU A 125 9.73 1.26 5.06
N GLN A 126 8.85 0.50 4.40
CA GLN A 126 8.26 0.93 3.14
C GLN A 126 7.44 2.22 3.31
N ALA A 127 6.65 2.36 4.37
CA ALA A 127 5.83 3.55 4.63
C ALA A 127 6.69 4.77 4.96
N VAL A 128 7.69 4.61 5.84
CA VAL A 128 8.67 5.65 6.20
C VAL A 128 9.40 6.16 4.97
N ASN A 129 9.97 5.25 4.17
CA ASN A 129 10.69 5.64 2.96
C ASN A 129 9.76 6.34 1.96
N PHE A 130 8.51 5.86 1.81
CA PHE A 130 7.53 6.46 0.91
C PHE A 130 7.17 7.90 1.30
N VAL A 131 6.87 8.16 2.58
CA VAL A 131 6.50 9.52 3.00
C VAL A 131 7.67 10.50 2.90
N ILE A 132 8.90 10.03 3.12
CA ILE A 132 10.13 10.83 2.92
C ILE A 132 10.31 11.13 1.43
N GLU A 133 10.26 10.11 0.56
CA GLU A 133 10.43 10.26 -0.88
C GLU A 133 9.40 11.22 -1.49
N LYS A 134 8.16 11.16 -1.00
CA LYS A 134 7.06 12.03 -1.47
C LYS A 134 7.02 13.40 -0.81
N GLY A 135 7.86 13.66 0.21
CA GLY A 135 7.92 14.96 0.89
C GLY A 135 6.67 15.27 1.72
N ILE A 136 5.96 14.25 2.20
CA ILE A 136 4.70 14.36 2.97
C ILE A 136 4.87 13.84 4.41
N SER A 137 6.11 13.82 4.91
CA SER A 137 6.39 13.24 6.23
C SER A 137 5.68 13.98 7.35
N GLY A 138 5.57 15.32 7.27
CA GLY A 138 5.05 16.19 8.33
C GLY A 138 3.66 15.80 8.81
N GLU A 139 2.79 15.36 7.91
CA GLU A 139 1.42 14.94 8.18
C GLU A 139 1.33 13.58 8.90
N PHE A 140 2.41 12.78 8.86
CA PHE A 140 2.42 11.40 9.34
C PHE A 140 3.41 11.13 10.49
N ILE A 141 4.22 12.12 10.91
CA ILE A 141 5.21 11.98 11.99
C ILE A 141 4.58 11.35 13.24
N THR A 142 3.44 11.86 13.71
CA THR A 142 2.79 11.34 14.92
C THR A 142 2.48 9.85 14.80
N ARG A 143 1.89 9.41 13.68
CA ARG A 143 1.55 7.99 13.45
C ARG A 143 2.80 7.12 13.34
N ILE A 144 3.85 7.60 12.68
CA ILE A 144 5.14 6.92 12.57
C ILE A 144 5.75 6.69 13.95
N HIS A 145 5.77 7.72 14.79
CA HIS A 145 6.27 7.61 16.15
C HIS A 145 5.44 6.65 17.00
N GLU A 146 4.10 6.73 16.91
CA GLU A 146 3.20 5.84 17.62
C GLU A 146 3.42 4.37 17.23
N ILE A 147 3.57 4.06 15.94
CA ILE A 147 3.86 2.71 15.45
C ILE A 147 5.18 2.19 16.03
N GLY A 148 6.24 3.01 16.01
CA GLY A 148 7.53 2.62 16.58
C GLY A 148 7.45 2.33 18.08
N ASN A 149 6.86 3.25 18.84
CA ASN A 149 6.66 3.09 20.28
C ASN A 149 5.78 1.88 20.62
N GLU A 150 4.78 1.57 19.79
CA GLU A 150 3.90 0.41 19.97
C GLU A 150 4.65 -0.92 19.79
N ALA A 151 5.60 -1.01 18.85
CA ALA A 151 6.43 -2.20 18.68
C ALA A 151 7.31 -2.46 19.93
N GLU A 152 7.83 -1.40 20.54
CA GLU A 152 8.57 -1.48 21.80
C GLU A 152 7.66 -1.90 22.97
N LYS A 153 6.50 -1.26 23.14
CA LYS A 153 5.52 -1.61 24.19
C LYS A 153 5.07 -3.06 24.12
N GLN A 154 4.96 -3.62 22.92
CA GLN A 154 4.60 -5.03 22.69
C GLN A 154 5.80 -5.99 22.80
N ASN A 155 6.98 -5.50 23.18
CA ASN A 155 8.23 -6.28 23.29
C ASN A 155 8.57 -7.05 22.01
N TRP A 156 8.35 -6.46 20.84
CA TRP A 156 8.78 -7.09 19.59
C TRP A 156 10.31 -7.17 19.55
N GLY A 157 10.85 -8.33 19.16
CA GLY A 157 12.29 -8.59 19.16
C GLY A 157 13.07 -7.75 18.14
N ASN A 158 12.36 -7.08 17.23
CA ASN A 158 12.92 -6.16 16.24
C ASN A 158 12.50 -4.70 16.46
N SER A 159 11.96 -4.35 17.62
CA SER A 159 11.53 -2.99 17.98
C SER A 159 12.62 -1.93 17.79
N TYR A 160 13.88 -2.25 18.08
CA TYR A 160 15.03 -1.35 17.87
C TYR A 160 15.18 -0.89 16.40
N LEU A 161 14.75 -1.69 15.42
CA LEU A 161 14.76 -1.30 14.00
C LEU A 161 13.63 -0.31 13.67
N PHE A 162 12.50 -0.37 14.40
CA PHE A 162 11.47 0.66 14.28
C PHE A 162 11.97 1.99 14.84
N GLU A 163 12.72 1.95 15.95
CA GLU A 163 13.33 3.14 16.56
C GLU A 163 14.29 3.83 15.60
N GLN A 164 15.24 3.08 15.02
CA GLN A 164 16.18 3.62 14.03
C GLN A 164 15.51 4.29 12.83
N LEU A 165 14.35 3.78 12.41
CA LEU A 165 13.57 4.36 11.32
C LEU A 165 12.79 5.61 11.76
N LYS A 166 12.29 5.62 13.00
CA LYS A 166 11.62 6.76 13.63
C LYS A 166 12.58 7.95 13.82
N ASP A 167 13.83 7.67 14.19
CA ASP A 167 14.86 8.70 14.45
C ASP A 167 15.23 9.54 13.21
N ARG A 168 14.80 9.12 12.02
CA ARG A 168 14.95 9.90 10.78
C ARG A 168 14.06 11.16 10.73
N PHE A 169 13.12 11.27 11.66
CA PHE A 169 12.16 12.38 11.76
C PHE A 169 12.42 13.28 12.99
N LEU A 170 13.59 13.14 13.64
CA LEU A 170 14.06 14.00 14.73
C LEU A 170 14.68 15.31 14.24
#